data_AF-A0A2E9PQG8-F1
#
_entry.id   AF-A0A2E9PQG8-F1
#
_cell.length_a   1.000
_cell.length_b   1.000
_cell.length_c   1.000
_cell.angle_alpha   90.00
_cell.angle_beta   90.00
_cell.angle_gamma   90.00
#
_symmetry.space_group_name_H-M   'P 1'
#
loop_
_entity.id
_entity.type
_entity.pdbx_description
1 polymer ?
#
loop_
_entity_poly.entity_id
_entity_poly.type
_entity_poly.pdbx_seq_one_letter_code
_entity_poly.pdbx_strand_id
1 'polypeptide(L)'
;MAKQENNNNLKIPSGYSSSDSQRRVDWIKEKAGFTYQDSPVNEPEDLKGIIENHIGYMKIPMAVAGPLTLAGQYAQGEFYVPICTLEGTLAISMSRGMYASSVSGGIQLLHIKQELSRSPVFIFENLNDSSVFMEWINEHTDEIKKVADSTTRYGKLLRIDLYPVQNYVVLDLILDTGNAAGQNMVTLAAKVACDYIKEQTGHEFVLESGFNSDKKASARSMIMGRGHSVVAETTLSNSVMKRVLGIQPKDVEQMQQLGPTITTMAGTSGCHLHVSNALTAIYLATGQDTACVAENSIGHFQTEPVDHGMKCRLTLPSLTVGTVGGGTRLLPQQQNLEMLGCQNGEFSSRKLAEIISASALALEISLMSAIASDTFAMSHMKYGRK
;
A
#
# COMPACT_ATOMS: atom_id res chain seq x y z
N MET A 1 -23.98 -25.10 26.70
CA MET A 1 -22.55 -25.46 26.65
C MET A 1 -21.96 -24.84 25.39
N ALA A 2 -21.36 -23.66 25.50
CA ALA A 2 -20.61 -23.06 24.40
C ALA A 2 -19.38 -23.94 24.16
N LYS A 3 -19.22 -24.45 22.93
CA LYS A 3 -17.98 -25.13 22.53
C LYS A 3 -16.85 -24.13 22.75
N GLN A 4 -15.89 -24.49 23.60
CA GLN A 4 -14.56 -23.91 23.52
C GLN A 4 -14.04 -24.24 22.11
N GLU A 5 -14.13 -23.29 21.18
CA GLU A 5 -13.38 -23.39 19.94
C GLU A 5 -11.90 -23.45 20.31
N ASN A 6 -11.27 -24.54 19.92
CA ASN A 6 -9.87 -24.79 20.21
C ASN A 6 -9.04 -23.71 19.50
N ASN A 7 -8.47 -22.75 20.23
CA ASN A 7 -7.64 -21.66 19.69
C ASN A 7 -6.44 -22.14 18.84
N ASN A 8 -6.09 -23.43 18.89
CA ASN A 8 -5.08 -24.02 18.01
C ASN A 8 -5.49 -24.05 16.53
N ASN A 9 -6.77 -23.88 16.20
CA ASN A 9 -7.26 -23.92 14.83
C ASN A 9 -7.03 -22.61 14.05
N LEU A 10 -6.54 -21.56 14.69
CA LEU A 10 -6.25 -20.25 14.07
C LEU A 10 -4.79 -20.09 13.63
N LYS A 11 -3.89 -20.97 14.07
CA LYS A 11 -2.45 -20.82 13.80
C LYS A 11 -2.05 -21.52 12.50
N ILE A 12 -1.30 -20.79 11.68
CA ILE A 12 -0.68 -21.33 10.47
C ILE A 12 0.32 -22.44 10.84
N PRO A 13 0.29 -23.61 10.18
CA PRO A 13 1.24 -24.70 10.43
C PRO A 13 2.71 -24.28 10.30
N SER A 14 3.50 -24.56 11.35
CA SER A 14 4.94 -24.27 11.41
C SER A 14 5.80 -25.40 10.82
N GLY A 15 7.01 -25.05 10.39
CA GLY A 15 8.05 -25.98 9.92
C GLY A 15 8.62 -25.60 8.54
N TYR A 16 9.73 -26.25 8.16
CA TYR A 16 10.55 -25.93 6.97
C TYR A 16 10.61 -27.07 5.93
N SER A 17 10.08 -28.25 6.24
CA SER A 17 10.10 -29.40 5.33
C SER A 17 9.02 -29.28 4.26
N SER A 18 9.11 -30.08 3.19
CA SER A 18 8.11 -30.11 2.13
C SER A 18 6.72 -30.48 2.64
N SER A 19 6.62 -31.38 3.63
CA SER A 19 5.34 -31.72 4.26
C SER A 19 4.76 -30.55 5.05
N ASP A 20 5.59 -29.69 5.63
CA ASP A 20 5.13 -28.48 6.33
C ASP A 20 4.52 -27.47 5.34
N SER A 21 5.08 -27.35 4.14
CA SER A 21 4.50 -26.54 3.07
C SER A 21 3.17 -27.10 2.58
N GLN A 22 3.07 -28.41 2.36
CA GLN A 22 1.79 -29.03 1.98
C GLN A 22 0.72 -28.83 3.06
N ARG A 23 1.07 -28.98 4.34
CA ARG A 23 0.14 -28.71 5.46
C ARG A 23 -0.40 -27.28 5.43
N ARG A 24 0.39 -26.29 5.01
CA ARG A 24 -0.09 -24.90 4.86
C ARG A 24 -1.05 -24.74 3.68
N VAL A 25 -0.79 -25.41 2.55
CA VAL A 25 -1.70 -25.41 1.38
C VAL A 25 -3.05 -26.02 1.77
N ASP A 26 -3.04 -27.19 2.40
CA ASP A 26 -4.27 -27.86 2.84
C ASP A 26 -5.04 -27.03 3.87
N TRP A 27 -4.32 -26.37 4.79
CA TRP A 27 -4.90 -25.49 5.79
C TRP A 27 -5.55 -24.24 5.18
N ILE A 28 -4.93 -23.61 4.17
CA ILE A 28 -5.54 -22.48 3.46
C ILE A 28 -6.81 -22.91 2.74
N LYS A 29 -6.81 -24.10 2.15
CA LYS A 29 -8.02 -24.65 1.53
C LYS A 29 -9.15 -24.83 2.54
N GLU A 30 -8.85 -25.32 3.73
CA GLU A 30 -9.83 -25.46 4.81
C GLU A 30 -10.34 -24.10 5.32
N LYS A 31 -9.45 -23.13 5.51
CA LYS A 31 -9.77 -21.85 6.17
C LYS A 31 -10.36 -20.80 5.25
N ALA A 32 -9.78 -20.64 4.06
CA ALA A 32 -10.18 -19.62 3.11
C ALA A 32 -11.05 -20.17 1.97
N GLY A 33 -11.28 -21.50 1.92
CA GLY A 33 -11.95 -22.13 0.78
C GLY A 33 -11.13 -22.03 -0.52
N PHE A 34 -9.84 -21.69 -0.41
CA PHE A 34 -8.99 -21.34 -1.54
C PHE A 34 -8.02 -22.46 -1.89
N THR A 35 -8.02 -22.93 -3.14
CA THR A 35 -7.11 -23.98 -3.60
C THR A 35 -5.90 -23.36 -4.28
N TYR A 36 -4.83 -23.17 -3.52
CA TYR A 36 -3.57 -22.61 -4.03
C TYR A 36 -2.90 -23.55 -5.03
N GLN A 37 -2.54 -23.05 -6.21
CA GLN A 37 -1.72 -23.76 -7.18
C GLN A 37 -0.27 -23.29 -7.04
N ASP A 38 0.66 -24.22 -6.87
CA ASP A 38 2.07 -23.86 -6.70
C ASP A 38 2.71 -23.47 -8.04
N SER A 39 3.37 -22.30 -8.04
CA SER A 39 4.19 -21.84 -9.16
C SER A 39 3.49 -21.82 -10.53
N PRO A 40 2.24 -21.30 -10.68
CA PRO A 40 1.68 -21.09 -12.01
C PRO A 40 2.58 -20.15 -12.82
N VAL A 41 2.67 -20.34 -14.14
CA VAL A 41 3.52 -19.51 -15.00
C VAL A 41 2.76 -19.08 -16.23
N ASN A 42 3.04 -17.86 -16.69
CA ASN A 42 2.53 -17.32 -17.94
C ASN A 42 3.34 -17.83 -19.13
N GLU A 43 2.68 -17.96 -20.28
CA GLU A 43 3.41 -18.16 -21.54
C GLU A 43 4.10 -16.86 -21.96
N PRO A 44 5.20 -16.91 -22.74
CA PRO A 44 5.94 -15.72 -23.14
C PRO A 44 5.07 -14.63 -23.79
N GLU A 45 4.06 -15.02 -24.58
CA GLU A 45 3.14 -14.11 -25.25
C GLU A 45 2.30 -13.29 -24.27
N ASP A 46 1.93 -13.89 -23.12
CA ASP A 46 1.16 -13.23 -22.08
C ASP A 46 1.95 -12.11 -21.40
N LEU A 47 3.27 -12.12 -21.49
CA LEU A 47 4.16 -11.11 -20.88
C LEU A 47 4.24 -9.79 -21.67
N LYS A 48 3.62 -9.71 -22.85
CA LYS A 48 3.67 -8.51 -23.70
C LYS A 48 3.18 -7.25 -22.97
N GLY A 49 4.06 -6.27 -22.76
CA GLY A 49 3.74 -5.04 -22.01
C GLY A 49 3.94 -5.17 -20.48
N ILE A 50 4.59 -6.25 -20.04
CA ILE A 50 5.16 -6.38 -18.68
C ILE A 50 6.67 -6.29 -18.74
N ILE A 51 7.30 -7.00 -19.69
CA ILE A 51 8.75 -7.07 -19.80
C ILE A 51 9.19 -7.33 -21.24
N GLU A 52 10.33 -6.76 -21.61
CA GLU A 52 11.06 -6.98 -22.86
C GLU A 52 12.30 -7.84 -22.62
N ASN A 53 12.83 -8.49 -23.67
CA ASN A 53 14.02 -9.34 -23.58
C ASN A 53 13.90 -10.48 -22.53
N HIS A 54 12.72 -11.10 -22.46
CA HIS A 54 12.41 -12.16 -21.50
C HIS A 54 13.29 -13.42 -21.70
N ILE A 55 13.87 -13.92 -20.60
CA ILE A 55 14.71 -15.14 -20.58
C ILE A 55 14.23 -16.20 -19.58
N GLY A 56 13.17 -15.92 -18.82
CA GLY A 56 12.63 -16.79 -17.76
C GLY A 56 12.19 -16.03 -16.52
N TYR A 57 11.94 -16.78 -15.44
CA TYR A 57 11.34 -16.28 -14.20
C TYR A 57 12.26 -16.45 -12.98
N MET A 58 12.29 -15.45 -12.11
CA MET A 58 12.90 -15.54 -10.78
C MET A 58 11.85 -15.94 -9.75
N LYS A 59 12.04 -17.07 -9.06
CA LYS A 59 11.16 -17.49 -7.96
C LYS A 59 11.57 -16.81 -6.66
N ILE A 60 10.63 -16.08 -6.04
CA ILE A 60 10.81 -15.49 -4.71
C ILE A 60 10.02 -16.35 -3.70
N PRO A 61 10.59 -16.72 -2.54
CA PRO A 61 9.87 -17.45 -1.51
C PRO A 61 8.60 -16.72 -1.08
N MET A 62 7.51 -17.48 -0.98
CA MET A 62 6.21 -16.97 -0.61
C MET A 62 5.73 -17.62 0.69
N ALA A 63 5.03 -16.83 1.51
CA ALA A 63 4.37 -17.28 2.72
C ALA A 63 2.96 -16.69 2.80
N VAL A 64 2.19 -17.17 3.76
CA VAL A 64 0.92 -16.57 4.15
C VAL A 64 1.03 -16.04 5.58
N ALA A 65 0.43 -14.88 5.84
CA ALA A 65 0.36 -14.27 7.16
C ALA A 65 -1.11 -14.09 7.59
N GLY A 66 -1.41 -14.33 8.86
CA GLY A 66 -2.77 -14.20 9.39
C GLY A 66 -3.00 -14.94 10.71
N PRO A 67 -4.25 -14.97 11.20
CA PRO A 67 -5.44 -14.35 10.59
C PRO A 67 -5.47 -12.83 10.79
N LEU A 68 -5.86 -12.10 9.74
CA LEU A 68 -6.10 -10.66 9.76
C LEU A 68 -7.61 -10.38 9.77
N THR A 69 -8.15 -9.91 10.89
CA THR A 69 -9.58 -9.58 11.02
C THR A 69 -9.82 -8.09 10.80
N LEU A 70 -10.64 -7.76 9.81
CA LEU A 70 -10.89 -6.39 9.37
C LEU A 70 -12.35 -5.96 9.51
N ALA A 71 -12.52 -4.70 9.87
CA ALA A 71 -13.79 -3.97 9.86
C ALA A 71 -13.59 -2.65 9.09
N GLY A 72 -13.36 -2.75 7.78
CA GLY A 72 -13.21 -1.62 6.87
C GLY A 72 -14.48 -1.30 6.09
N GLN A 73 -14.39 -0.26 5.25
CA GLN A 73 -15.47 0.10 4.33
C GLN A 73 -15.56 -0.87 3.16
N TYR A 74 -14.43 -1.43 2.73
CA TYR A 74 -14.32 -2.30 1.56
C TYR A 74 -13.83 -3.71 1.90
N ALA A 75 -13.05 -3.87 2.97
CA ALA A 75 -12.54 -5.14 3.47
C ALA A 75 -13.17 -5.47 4.83
N GLN A 76 -14.04 -6.48 4.86
CA GLN A 76 -14.70 -6.97 6.07
C GLN A 76 -14.49 -8.47 6.22
N GLY A 77 -14.22 -8.91 7.46
CA GLY A 77 -14.03 -10.32 7.80
C GLY A 77 -12.57 -10.72 7.98
N GLU A 78 -12.31 -12.02 7.88
CA GLU A 78 -10.99 -12.62 8.10
C GLU A 78 -10.24 -12.81 6.78
N PHE A 79 -8.96 -12.43 6.76
CA PHE A 79 -8.08 -12.54 5.61
C PHE A 79 -6.78 -13.27 5.96
N TYR A 80 -6.23 -13.95 4.96
CA TYR A 80 -4.92 -14.59 4.99
C TYR A 80 -4.08 -13.97 3.88
N VAL A 81 -3.05 -13.23 4.25
CA VAL A 81 -2.35 -12.31 3.34
C VAL A 81 -1.13 -13.01 2.73
N PRO A 82 -1.06 -13.14 1.39
CA PRO A 82 0.13 -13.66 0.72
C PRO A 82 1.24 -12.62 0.76
N ILE A 83 2.46 -13.08 1.02
CA ILE A 83 3.66 -12.23 1.02
C ILE A 83 4.83 -12.95 0.36
N CYS A 84 5.64 -12.20 -0.39
CA CYS A 84 6.88 -12.67 -1.00
C CYS A 84 8.06 -11.94 -0.38
N THR A 85 9.02 -12.65 0.20
CA THR A 85 10.16 -12.02 0.88
C THR A 85 11.37 -12.93 0.98
N LEU A 86 12.55 -12.31 1.04
CA LEU A 86 13.82 -12.95 1.38
C LEU A 86 14.26 -12.63 2.82
N GLU A 87 13.51 -11.77 3.52
CA GLU A 87 13.80 -11.41 4.90
C GLU A 87 13.22 -12.47 5.84
N GLY A 88 14.11 -13.16 6.56
CA GLY A 88 13.73 -14.09 7.62
C GLY A 88 12.88 -13.38 8.68
N THR A 89 11.99 -14.11 9.35
CA THR A 89 11.01 -13.63 10.35
C THR A 89 9.85 -12.78 9.87
N LEU A 90 9.90 -12.15 8.69
CA LEU A 90 8.88 -11.18 8.29
C LEU A 90 7.46 -11.75 8.35
N ALA A 91 7.26 -12.95 7.80
CA ALA A 91 5.97 -13.65 7.84
C ALA A 91 5.48 -13.94 9.27
N ILE A 92 6.38 -14.36 10.15
CA ILE A 92 6.07 -14.70 11.54
C ILE A 92 5.74 -13.42 12.32
N SER A 93 6.51 -12.35 12.10
CA SER A 93 6.28 -11.05 12.75
C SER A 93 4.94 -10.45 12.32
N MET A 94 4.66 -10.43 11.01
CA MET A 94 3.38 -9.96 10.50
C MET A 94 2.22 -10.79 11.05
N SER A 95 2.33 -12.13 11.05
CA SER A 95 1.32 -13.01 11.63
C SER A 95 1.10 -12.76 13.13
N ARG A 96 2.17 -12.47 13.89
CA ARG A 96 2.06 -12.15 15.32
C ARG A 96 1.23 -10.89 15.55
N GLY A 97 1.48 -9.84 14.77
CA GLY A 97 0.73 -8.59 14.85
C GLY A 97 -0.72 -8.72 14.38
N MET A 98 -0.94 -9.50 13.31
CA MET A 98 -2.29 -9.80 12.80
C MET A 98 -3.10 -10.57 13.83
N TYR A 99 -2.51 -11.62 14.42
CA TYR A 99 -3.13 -12.38 15.48
C TYR A 99 -3.44 -11.51 16.71
N ALA A 100 -2.48 -10.69 17.17
CA ALA A 100 -2.68 -9.79 18.31
C ALA A 100 -3.86 -8.82 18.08
N SER A 101 -3.96 -8.26 16.88
CA SER A 101 -5.05 -7.36 16.51
C SER A 101 -6.38 -8.11 16.42
N SER A 102 -6.40 -9.27 15.76
CA SER A 102 -7.60 -10.12 15.62
C SER A 102 -8.19 -10.54 16.97
N VAL A 103 -7.37 -11.00 17.91
CA VAL A 103 -7.86 -11.35 19.27
C VAL A 103 -8.18 -10.13 20.15
N SER A 104 -7.93 -8.92 19.65
CA SER A 104 -8.33 -7.65 20.27
C SER A 104 -9.52 -6.98 19.58
N GLY A 105 -10.25 -7.71 18.72
CA GLY A 105 -11.43 -7.20 18.02
C GLY A 105 -11.18 -6.79 16.57
N GLY A 106 -9.97 -7.00 16.05
CA GLY A 106 -9.59 -6.70 14.67
C GLY A 106 -9.09 -5.28 14.46
N ILE A 107 -8.93 -4.93 13.18
CA ILE A 107 -8.48 -3.61 12.74
C ILE A 107 -9.65 -2.91 12.04
N GLN A 108 -9.96 -1.69 12.47
CA GLN A 108 -10.91 -0.79 11.81
C GLN A 108 -10.19 0.02 10.74
N LEU A 109 -10.76 0.09 9.54
CA LEU A 109 -10.21 0.87 8.43
C LEU A 109 -11.16 1.97 8.00
N LEU A 110 -10.57 3.08 7.58
CA LEU A 110 -11.23 4.15 6.87
C LEU A 110 -10.44 4.47 5.61
N HIS A 111 -11.05 4.22 4.45
CA HIS A 111 -10.53 4.66 3.17
C HIS A 111 -10.99 6.11 2.93
N ILE A 112 -10.03 7.03 2.86
CA ILE A 112 -10.30 8.47 2.86
C ILE A 112 -10.61 8.94 1.44
N LYS A 113 -9.74 8.57 0.48
CA LYS A 113 -9.83 9.00 -0.92
C LYS A 113 -8.93 8.17 -1.83
N GLN A 114 -9.20 8.27 -3.13
CA GLN A 114 -8.38 7.72 -4.20
C GLN A 114 -8.12 8.80 -5.25
N GLU A 115 -6.89 9.28 -5.32
CA GLU A 115 -6.49 10.43 -6.15
C GLU A 115 -5.07 10.22 -6.68
N LEU A 116 -4.93 9.78 -7.93
CA LEU A 116 -3.61 9.67 -8.56
C LEU A 116 -3.33 10.91 -9.41
N SER A 117 -2.13 11.48 -9.25
CA SER A 117 -1.75 12.68 -9.99
C SER A 117 -0.64 12.46 -11.03
N ARG A 118 -0.71 13.28 -12.09
CA ARG A 118 0.39 13.54 -13.03
C ARG A 118 0.56 15.04 -13.14
N SER A 119 1.80 15.53 -13.04
CA SER A 119 2.07 16.96 -12.92
C SER A 119 2.94 17.49 -14.07
N PRO A 120 2.36 17.81 -15.25
CA PRO A 120 3.03 18.57 -16.29
C PRO A 120 3.43 19.97 -15.84
N VAL A 121 4.39 20.57 -16.54
CA VAL A 121 4.84 21.94 -16.31
C VAL A 121 4.89 22.73 -17.62
N PHE A 122 4.29 23.91 -17.61
CA PHE A 122 4.31 24.88 -18.70
C PHE A 122 5.37 25.95 -18.42
N ILE A 123 6.02 26.43 -19.48
CA ILE A 123 7.18 27.32 -19.41
C ILE A 123 6.84 28.68 -20.02
N PHE A 124 7.15 29.76 -19.31
CA PHE A 124 6.83 31.13 -19.70
C PHE A 124 8.09 31.99 -19.77
N GLU A 125 8.09 32.96 -20.68
CA GLU A 125 9.17 33.97 -20.77
C GLU A 125 8.89 35.17 -19.87
N ASN A 126 7.62 35.49 -19.63
CA ASN A 126 7.20 36.60 -18.77
C ASN A 126 6.10 36.18 -17.79
N LEU A 127 5.99 36.90 -16.67
CA LEU A 127 5.05 36.58 -15.59
C LEU A 127 3.60 36.97 -15.91
N ASN A 128 3.38 37.86 -16.89
CA ASN A 128 2.03 38.25 -17.28
C ASN A 128 1.33 37.13 -18.04
N ASP A 129 2.06 36.47 -18.94
CA ASP A 129 1.57 35.33 -19.72
C ASP A 129 1.23 34.15 -18.81
N SER A 130 2.03 33.88 -17.76
CA SER A 130 1.69 32.82 -16.80
C SER A 130 0.42 33.15 -16.01
N SER A 131 0.17 34.43 -15.69
CA SER A 131 -1.08 34.87 -15.06
C SER A 131 -2.29 34.66 -15.97
N VAL A 132 -2.19 35.14 -17.22
CA VAL A 132 -3.25 34.97 -18.24
C VAL A 132 -3.51 33.49 -18.52
N PHE A 133 -2.46 32.67 -18.56
CA PHE A 133 -2.58 31.22 -18.73
C PHE A 133 -3.31 30.56 -17.55
N MET A 134 -2.97 30.91 -16.31
CA MET A 134 -3.66 30.35 -15.14
C MET A 134 -5.15 30.72 -15.10
N GLU A 135 -5.49 31.96 -15.47
CA GLU A 135 -6.89 32.38 -15.64
C GLU A 135 -7.59 31.54 -16.72
N TRP A 136 -6.95 31.37 -17.88
CA TRP A 136 -7.48 30.56 -18.97
C TRP A 136 -7.74 29.10 -18.56
N ILE A 137 -6.82 28.47 -17.81
CA ILE A 137 -7.02 27.09 -17.32
C ILE A 137 -8.24 27.00 -16.40
N ASN A 138 -8.43 27.97 -15.51
CA ASN A 138 -9.59 27.98 -14.62
C ASN A 138 -10.91 28.12 -15.40
N GLU A 139 -10.94 28.97 -16.43
CA GLU A 139 -12.12 29.17 -17.29
C GLU A 139 -12.45 27.93 -18.14
N HIS A 140 -11.43 27.18 -18.59
CA HIS A 140 -11.59 26.05 -19.52
C HIS A 140 -11.45 24.68 -18.84
N THR A 141 -11.52 24.61 -17.50
CA THR A 141 -11.33 23.36 -16.74
C THR A 141 -12.28 22.24 -17.18
N ASP A 142 -13.54 22.56 -17.48
CA ASP A 142 -14.53 21.56 -17.94
C ASP A 142 -14.22 21.00 -19.33
N GLU A 143 -13.63 21.81 -20.21
CA GLU A 143 -13.23 21.39 -21.55
C GLU A 143 -11.98 20.50 -21.47
N ILE A 144 -10.98 20.92 -20.69
CA ILE A 144 -9.78 20.13 -20.41
C ILE A 144 -10.16 18.78 -19.79
N LYS A 145 -11.12 18.78 -18.86
CA LYS A 145 -11.67 17.56 -18.25
C LYS A 145 -12.32 16.63 -19.27
N LYS A 146 -13.15 17.14 -20.17
CA LYS A 146 -13.76 16.33 -21.25
C LYS A 146 -12.69 15.70 -22.15
N VAL A 147 -11.66 16.47 -22.49
CA VAL A 147 -10.54 16.00 -23.32
C VAL A 147 -9.75 14.90 -22.60
N ALA A 148 -9.36 15.12 -21.34
CA ALA A 148 -8.65 14.13 -20.54
C ALA A 148 -9.46 12.82 -20.37
N ASP A 149 -10.74 12.94 -20.03
CA ASP A 149 -11.66 11.82 -19.81
C ASP A 149 -11.93 11.01 -21.09
N SER A 150 -11.72 11.58 -22.28
CA SER A 150 -11.88 10.86 -23.55
C SER A 150 -10.86 9.72 -23.74
N THR A 151 -9.75 9.75 -23.00
CA THR A 151 -8.65 8.78 -23.13
C THR A 151 -8.91 7.45 -22.44
N THR A 152 -9.92 7.37 -21.56
CA THR A 152 -10.16 6.21 -20.72
C THR A 152 -11.64 6.07 -20.37
N ARG A 153 -12.12 4.82 -20.29
CA ARG A 153 -13.49 4.55 -19.84
C ARG A 153 -13.65 4.61 -18.32
N TYR A 154 -12.56 4.42 -17.58
CA TYR A 154 -12.57 4.27 -16.13
C TYR A 154 -12.04 5.50 -15.41
N GLY A 155 -11.02 6.15 -15.98
CA GLY A 155 -10.40 7.30 -15.35
C GLY A 155 -11.28 8.54 -15.45
N LYS A 156 -11.24 9.36 -14.40
CA LYS A 156 -11.96 10.63 -14.35
C LYS A 156 -11.08 11.71 -13.77
N LEU A 157 -10.84 12.79 -14.52
CA LEU A 157 -10.17 13.97 -14.02
C LEU A 157 -11.05 14.63 -12.97
N LEU A 158 -10.59 14.62 -11.72
CA LEU A 158 -11.32 15.17 -10.58
C LEU A 158 -11.15 16.68 -10.54
N ARG A 159 -9.90 17.14 -10.63
CA ARG A 159 -9.52 18.57 -10.60
C ARG A 159 -8.12 18.78 -11.20
N ILE A 160 -7.78 20.04 -11.41
CA ILE A 160 -6.45 20.51 -11.81
C ILE A 160 -6.01 21.53 -10.76
N ASP A 161 -4.93 21.23 -10.03
CA ASP A 161 -4.36 22.16 -9.06
C ASP A 161 -3.17 22.89 -9.71
N LEU A 162 -3.13 24.22 -9.63
CA LEU A 162 -2.11 25.07 -10.28
C LEU A 162 -1.05 25.53 -9.28
N TYR A 163 0.22 25.35 -9.63
CA TYR A 163 1.36 25.79 -8.81
C TYR A 163 2.33 26.62 -9.65
N PRO A 164 2.26 27.97 -9.59
CA PRO A 164 3.28 28.82 -10.20
C PRO A 164 4.58 28.74 -9.41
N VAL A 165 5.69 28.46 -10.11
CA VAL A 165 7.04 28.38 -9.53
C VAL A 165 8.01 29.07 -10.50
N GLN A 166 8.58 30.22 -10.12
CA GLN A 166 9.41 31.04 -11.01
C GLN A 166 8.65 31.35 -12.32
N ASN A 167 9.25 31.07 -13.48
CA ASN A 167 8.66 31.22 -14.80
C ASN A 167 7.94 29.96 -15.29
N TYR A 168 7.53 29.07 -14.38
CA TYR A 168 6.82 27.84 -14.65
C TYR A 168 5.44 27.82 -14.01
N VAL A 169 4.51 27.10 -14.61
CA VAL A 169 3.23 26.73 -13.98
C VAL A 169 3.10 25.21 -14.03
N VAL A 170 3.14 24.58 -12.86
CA VAL A 170 2.84 23.15 -12.74
C VAL A 170 1.33 22.98 -12.72
N LEU A 171 0.83 22.13 -13.61
CA LEU A 171 -0.55 21.66 -13.61
C LEU A 171 -0.55 20.29 -12.96
N ASP A 172 -1.08 20.17 -11.75
CA ASP A 172 -1.24 18.89 -11.11
C ASP A 172 -2.62 18.32 -11.45
N LEU A 173 -2.67 17.43 -12.45
CA LEU A 173 -3.92 16.80 -12.87
C LEU A 173 -4.19 15.60 -11.96
N ILE A 174 -5.31 15.65 -11.23
CA ILE A 174 -5.70 14.61 -10.26
C ILE A 174 -6.87 13.80 -10.81
N LEU A 175 -6.69 12.47 -10.88
CA LEU A 175 -7.65 11.55 -11.46
C LEU A 175 -8.07 10.45 -10.47
N ASP A 176 -9.33 10.04 -10.55
CA ASP A 176 -9.76 8.70 -10.10
C ASP A 176 -9.35 7.68 -11.18
N THR A 177 -8.89 6.50 -10.75
CA THR A 177 -8.31 5.47 -11.61
C THR A 177 -9.08 4.14 -11.57
N GLY A 178 -10.24 4.12 -10.91
CA GLY A 178 -11.04 2.91 -10.67
C GLY A 178 -10.22 1.83 -9.96
N ASN A 179 -10.18 0.64 -10.56
CA ASN A 179 -9.42 -0.49 -10.00
C ASN A 179 -7.96 -0.57 -10.46
N ALA A 180 -7.52 0.31 -11.37
CA ALA A 180 -6.14 0.34 -11.81
C ALA A 180 -5.29 1.17 -10.84
N ALA A 181 -4.02 0.78 -10.68
CA ALA A 181 -3.04 1.65 -10.01
C ALA A 181 -2.94 2.99 -10.73
N GLY A 182 -3.04 2.99 -12.07
CA GLY A 182 -3.42 4.14 -12.87
C GLY A 182 -2.29 4.97 -13.46
N GLN A 183 -1.02 4.65 -13.22
CA GLN A 183 0.12 5.46 -13.65
C GLN A 183 0.14 5.73 -15.17
N ASN A 184 -0.08 4.71 -15.99
CA ASN A 184 -0.16 4.87 -17.45
C ASN A 184 -1.41 5.64 -17.90
N MET A 185 -2.53 5.43 -17.20
CA MET A 185 -3.80 6.09 -17.48
C MET A 185 -3.69 7.60 -17.26
N VAL A 186 -3.13 8.02 -16.11
CA VAL A 186 -2.95 9.45 -15.79
C VAL A 186 -1.93 10.11 -16.70
N THR A 187 -0.89 9.39 -17.12
CA THR A 187 0.09 9.91 -18.09
C THR A 187 -0.54 10.18 -19.45
N LEU A 188 -1.35 9.25 -19.97
CA LEU A 188 -2.04 9.44 -21.24
C LEU A 188 -3.07 10.57 -21.17
N ALA A 189 -3.90 10.59 -20.12
CA ALA A 189 -4.89 11.65 -19.90
C ALA A 189 -4.23 13.04 -19.81
N ALA A 190 -3.12 13.15 -19.05
CA ALA A 190 -2.36 14.38 -18.93
C ALA A 190 -1.72 14.80 -20.26
N LYS A 191 -1.20 13.85 -21.06
CA LYS A 191 -0.62 14.16 -22.37
C LYS A 191 -1.65 14.75 -23.32
N VAL A 192 -2.81 14.11 -23.44
CA VAL A 192 -3.88 14.56 -24.33
C VAL A 192 -4.46 15.90 -23.86
N ALA A 193 -4.63 16.09 -22.55
CA ALA A 193 -5.01 17.37 -21.98
C ALA A 193 -3.99 18.48 -22.30
N CYS A 194 -2.69 18.21 -22.14
CA CYS A 194 -1.64 19.20 -22.41
C CYS A 194 -1.47 19.51 -23.89
N ASP A 195 -1.67 18.53 -24.79
CA ASP A 195 -1.67 18.76 -26.23
C ASP A 195 -2.79 19.72 -26.64
N TYR A 196 -3.99 19.52 -26.08
CA TYR A 196 -5.11 20.44 -26.29
C TYR A 196 -4.80 21.83 -25.73
N ILE A 197 -4.30 21.94 -24.50
CA ILE A 197 -3.90 23.23 -23.90
C ILE A 197 -2.85 23.94 -24.78
N LYS A 198 -1.85 23.20 -25.26
CA LYS A 198 -0.82 23.73 -26.16
C LYS A 198 -1.42 24.23 -27.47
N GLU A 199 -2.37 23.50 -28.06
CA GLU A 199 -3.07 23.92 -29.27
C GLU A 199 -3.87 25.21 -29.07
N GLN A 200 -4.53 25.37 -27.91
CA GLN A 200 -5.34 26.55 -27.61
C GLN A 200 -4.53 27.78 -27.19
N THR A 201 -3.39 27.58 -26.51
CA THR A 201 -2.64 28.67 -25.87
C THR A 201 -1.28 28.95 -26.51
N GLY A 202 -0.74 28.03 -27.29
CA GLY A 202 0.60 28.13 -27.89
C GLY A 202 1.75 27.88 -26.92
N HIS A 203 1.50 27.62 -25.63
CA HIS A 203 2.56 27.42 -24.64
C HIS A 203 3.13 26.00 -24.66
N GLU A 204 4.46 25.92 -24.56
CA GLU A 204 5.20 24.66 -24.48
C GLU A 204 5.15 24.05 -23.08
N PHE A 205 5.20 22.72 -23.01
CA PHE A 205 5.15 21.98 -21.76
C PHE A 205 6.10 20.78 -21.73
N VAL A 206 6.45 20.37 -20.51
CA VAL A 206 7.07 19.08 -20.21
C VAL A 206 6.07 18.25 -19.42
N LEU A 207 5.83 17.00 -19.84
CA LEU A 207 4.78 16.15 -19.27
C LEU A 207 5.02 15.76 -17.79
N GLU A 208 6.28 15.73 -17.36
CA GLU A 208 6.67 15.32 -16.02
C GLU A 208 7.60 16.35 -15.38
N SER A 209 7.09 17.10 -14.40
CA SER A 209 7.84 18.08 -13.62
C SER A 209 8.58 17.48 -12.42
N GLY A 210 8.20 16.27 -12.01
CA GLY A 210 8.62 15.63 -10.77
C GLY A 210 7.76 15.99 -9.55
N PHE A 211 6.79 16.91 -9.68
CA PHE A 211 5.97 17.40 -8.56
C PHE A 211 5.08 16.30 -7.96
N ASN A 212 4.38 15.49 -8.77
CA ASN A 212 3.61 14.33 -8.31
C ASN A 212 4.42 13.37 -7.43
N SER A 213 5.74 13.38 -7.57
CA SER A 213 6.70 12.55 -6.85
C SER A 213 6.58 11.06 -7.15
N ASP A 214 6.28 10.69 -8.40
CA ASP A 214 6.18 9.27 -8.81
C ASP A 214 7.47 8.50 -8.46
N LYS A 215 7.35 7.47 -7.62
CA LYS A 215 8.41 6.60 -7.08
C LYS A 215 9.43 7.33 -6.19
N LYS A 216 9.05 8.45 -5.57
CA LYS A 216 9.90 9.24 -4.66
C LYS A 216 9.11 9.66 -3.42
N ALA A 217 9.70 9.49 -2.24
CA ALA A 217 9.15 10.05 -1.02
C ALA A 217 9.12 11.58 -1.11
N SER A 218 7.99 12.21 -0.75
CA SER A 218 7.88 13.67 -0.75
C SER A 218 6.89 14.19 0.28
N ALA A 219 7.13 15.43 0.74
CA ALA A 219 6.20 16.15 1.59
C ALA A 219 4.84 16.37 0.89
N ARG A 220 4.84 16.53 -0.44
CA ARG A 220 3.60 16.62 -1.23
C ARG A 220 2.73 15.38 -1.03
N SER A 221 3.28 14.18 -1.22
CA SER A 221 2.53 12.93 -1.05
C SER A 221 2.09 12.71 0.40
N MET A 222 2.84 13.19 1.39
CA MET A 222 2.40 13.19 2.80
C MET A 222 1.16 14.06 3.04
N ILE A 223 1.13 15.27 2.48
CA ILE A 223 0.09 16.27 2.76
C ILE A 223 -1.14 16.06 1.86
N MET A 224 -0.92 15.92 0.56
CA MET A 224 -1.96 15.86 -0.46
C MET A 224 -2.43 14.43 -0.75
N GLY A 225 -1.61 13.43 -0.45
CA GLY A 225 -1.82 12.05 -0.84
C GLY A 225 -1.47 11.76 -2.30
N ARG A 226 -1.46 10.47 -2.66
CA ARG A 226 -1.26 9.98 -4.03
C ARG A 226 -1.73 8.52 -4.17
N GLY A 227 -2.70 8.24 -5.02
CA GLY A 227 -3.36 6.94 -5.05
C GLY A 227 -4.37 6.84 -3.90
N HIS A 228 -4.37 5.75 -3.15
CA HIS A 228 -5.29 5.52 -2.04
C HIS A 228 -4.73 6.10 -0.72
N SER A 229 -5.58 6.80 0.02
CA SER A 229 -5.30 7.23 1.40
C SER A 229 -6.15 6.41 2.38
N VAL A 230 -5.50 5.77 3.35
CA VAL A 230 -6.15 4.87 4.31
C VAL A 230 -5.65 5.15 5.72
N VAL A 231 -6.58 5.13 6.67
CA VAL A 231 -6.29 5.13 8.11
C VAL A 231 -6.71 3.78 8.69
N ALA A 232 -5.80 3.15 9.43
CA ALA A 232 -6.03 1.90 10.14
C ALA A 232 -5.92 2.13 11.65
N GLU A 233 -6.84 1.57 12.43
CA GLU A 233 -6.85 1.66 13.90
C GLU A 233 -7.16 0.30 14.53
N THR A 234 -6.47 -0.02 15.62
CA THR A 234 -6.87 -1.10 16.52
C THR A 234 -6.56 -0.73 17.98
N THR A 235 -7.24 -1.37 18.92
CA THR A 235 -6.97 -1.21 20.36
C THR A 235 -6.54 -2.56 20.93
N LEU A 236 -5.26 -2.66 21.30
CA LEU A 236 -4.68 -3.85 21.88
C LEU A 236 -4.97 -3.90 23.37
N SER A 237 -5.64 -4.95 23.86
CA SER A 237 -5.88 -5.08 25.30
C SER A 237 -4.57 -5.34 26.06
N ASN A 238 -4.50 -4.90 27.33
CA ASN A 238 -3.39 -5.21 28.24
C ASN A 238 -3.04 -6.71 28.27
N SER A 239 -4.07 -7.57 28.21
CA SER A 239 -3.90 -9.02 28.22
C SER A 239 -3.19 -9.55 26.97
N VAL A 240 -3.43 -8.93 25.81
CA VAL A 240 -2.84 -9.32 24.53
C VAL A 240 -1.43 -8.77 24.41
N MET A 241 -1.21 -7.51 24.81
CA MET A 241 0.12 -6.91 24.90
C MET A 241 1.07 -7.79 25.70
N LYS A 242 0.64 -8.26 26.88
CA LYS A 242 1.46 -9.13 27.72
C LYS A 242 1.64 -10.54 27.15
N ARG A 243 0.55 -11.21 26.73
CA ARG A 243 0.60 -12.65 26.38
C ARG A 243 1.09 -12.93 24.96
N VAL A 244 0.79 -12.05 24.02
CA VAL A 244 1.10 -12.25 22.58
C VAL A 244 2.33 -11.45 22.18
N LEU A 245 2.42 -10.20 22.64
CA LEU A 245 3.47 -9.27 22.22
C LEU A 245 4.64 -9.19 23.22
N GLY A 246 4.46 -9.64 24.46
CA GLY A 246 5.50 -9.66 25.48
C GLY A 246 5.87 -8.28 26.02
N ILE A 247 4.96 -7.31 25.97
CA ILE A 247 5.19 -5.91 26.33
C ILE A 247 4.13 -5.38 27.31
N GLN A 248 4.45 -4.26 27.96
CA GLN A 248 3.53 -3.45 28.77
C GLN A 248 3.35 -2.05 28.13
N PRO A 249 2.24 -1.34 28.43
CA PRO A 249 2.00 0.01 27.91
C PRO A 249 3.18 0.98 28.08
N LYS A 250 3.81 0.96 29.26
CA LYS A 250 4.96 1.81 29.57
C LYS A 250 6.15 1.63 28.62
N ASP A 251 6.39 0.40 28.16
CA ASP A 251 7.49 0.09 27.24
C ASP A 251 7.25 0.76 25.88
N VAL A 252 5.99 0.77 25.44
CA VAL A 252 5.55 1.39 24.18
C VAL A 252 5.54 2.91 24.27
N GLU A 253 5.07 3.48 25.39
CA GLU A 253 5.07 4.94 25.59
C GLU A 253 6.46 5.55 25.46
N GLN A 254 7.47 4.91 26.07
CA GLN A 254 8.86 5.34 25.95
C GLN A 254 9.34 5.27 24.50
N MET A 255 9.03 4.18 23.79
CA MET A 255 9.39 4.02 22.39
C MET A 255 8.71 5.05 21.48
N GLN A 256 7.44 5.37 21.73
CA GLN A 256 6.65 6.32 20.95
C GLN A 256 7.17 7.76 21.11
N GLN A 257 7.82 8.09 22.23
CA GLN A 257 8.52 9.36 22.40
C GLN A 257 9.86 9.39 21.67
N LEU A 258 10.61 8.30 21.75
CA LEU A 258 11.99 8.22 21.26
C LEU A 258 12.07 8.08 19.74
N GLY A 259 11.27 7.18 19.15
CA GLY A 259 11.31 6.83 17.73
C GLY A 259 11.10 8.03 16.81
N PRO A 260 9.91 8.65 16.81
CA PRO A 260 9.63 9.82 15.98
C PRO A 260 10.63 10.97 16.18
N THR A 261 11.02 11.26 17.42
CA THR A 261 11.99 12.33 17.72
C THR A 261 13.33 12.10 17.02
N ILE A 262 13.87 10.88 17.10
CA ILE A 262 15.17 10.55 16.48
C ILE A 262 15.05 10.50 14.96
N THR A 263 14.00 9.89 14.41
CA THR A 263 13.84 9.78 12.95
C THR A 263 13.58 11.13 12.31
N THR A 264 12.86 12.03 12.98
CA THR A 264 12.70 13.42 12.51
C THR A 264 14.05 14.15 12.47
N MET A 265 14.89 14.01 13.51
CA MET A 265 16.24 14.58 13.50
C MET A 265 17.12 14.01 12.37
N ALA A 266 16.92 12.75 12.00
CA ALA A 266 17.60 12.12 10.86
C ALA A 266 17.05 12.56 9.48
N GLY A 267 15.98 13.37 9.44
CA GLY A 267 15.33 13.78 8.19
C GLY A 267 14.43 12.71 7.57
N THR A 268 14.09 11.65 8.31
CA THR A 268 13.15 10.62 7.85
C THR A 268 11.76 11.22 7.70
N SER A 269 11.17 11.08 6.51
CA SER A 269 9.79 11.47 6.23
C SER A 269 8.86 10.28 6.44
N GLY A 270 8.02 10.35 7.47
CA GLY A 270 6.95 9.38 7.71
C GLY A 270 7.16 8.49 8.94
N CYS A 271 6.88 7.19 8.79
CA CYS A 271 6.92 6.23 9.90
C CYS A 271 8.35 5.98 10.39
N HIS A 272 8.51 5.79 11.69
CA HIS A 272 9.82 5.57 12.32
C HIS A 272 10.26 4.08 12.34
N LEU A 273 9.42 3.18 11.84
CA LEU A 273 9.69 1.74 11.70
C LEU A 273 9.59 1.32 10.22
N HIS A 274 9.14 0.10 9.91
CA HIS A 274 9.39 -0.58 8.64
C HIS A 274 8.10 -0.91 7.87
N VAL A 275 7.22 0.07 7.64
CA VAL A 275 6.07 -0.06 6.73
C VAL A 275 6.52 -0.56 5.34
N SER A 276 7.69 -0.13 4.87
CA SER A 276 8.28 -0.56 3.60
C SER A 276 8.42 -2.08 3.47
N ASN A 277 8.69 -2.81 4.55
CA ASN A 277 8.81 -4.27 4.53
C ASN A 277 7.46 -4.93 4.24
N ALA A 278 6.39 -4.46 4.89
CA ALA A 278 5.04 -4.96 4.65
C ALA A 278 4.61 -4.68 3.20
N LEU A 279 4.79 -3.44 2.74
CA LEU A 279 4.41 -3.04 1.40
C LEU A 279 5.17 -3.84 0.35
N THR A 280 6.50 -3.90 0.43
CA THR A 280 7.34 -4.65 -0.53
C THR A 280 6.88 -6.11 -0.64
N ALA A 281 6.65 -6.76 0.50
CA ALA A 281 6.33 -8.18 0.50
C ALA A 281 4.94 -8.47 -0.09
N ILE A 282 3.96 -7.62 0.19
CA ILE A 282 2.61 -7.76 -0.37
C ILE A 282 2.59 -7.34 -1.85
N TYR A 283 3.35 -6.32 -2.24
CA TYR A 283 3.40 -5.79 -3.61
C TYR A 283 3.96 -6.84 -4.57
N LEU A 284 5.05 -7.49 -4.18
CA LEU A 284 5.61 -8.63 -4.93
C LEU A 284 4.61 -9.79 -5.06
N ALA A 285 3.88 -10.10 -3.98
CA ALA A 285 2.91 -11.18 -3.98
C ALA A 285 1.66 -10.88 -4.83
N THR A 286 1.25 -9.61 -4.93
CA THR A 286 -0.02 -9.20 -5.54
C THR A 286 0.15 -8.45 -6.86
N GLY A 287 1.37 -8.36 -7.39
CA GLY A 287 1.64 -7.81 -8.74
C GLY A 287 1.58 -6.30 -8.83
N GLN A 288 1.86 -5.62 -7.73
CA GLN A 288 1.95 -4.16 -7.68
C GLN A 288 3.32 -3.69 -8.15
N ASP A 289 3.43 -2.41 -8.53
CA ASP A 289 4.72 -1.81 -8.85
C ASP A 289 5.55 -1.67 -7.56
N THR A 290 6.56 -2.53 -7.39
CA THR A 290 7.37 -2.54 -6.17
C THR A 290 8.22 -1.27 -6.02
N ALA A 291 8.52 -0.55 -7.12
CA ALA A 291 9.22 0.73 -7.02
C ALA A 291 8.37 1.81 -6.33
N CYS A 292 7.05 1.66 -6.33
CA CYS A 292 6.15 2.56 -5.60
C CYS A 292 6.34 2.45 -4.09
N VAL A 293 6.98 1.42 -3.54
CA VAL A 293 7.30 1.39 -2.09
C VAL A 293 8.04 2.67 -1.66
N ALA A 294 8.91 3.23 -2.51
CA ALA A 294 9.64 4.46 -2.22
C ALA A 294 8.75 5.69 -1.94
N GLU A 295 7.57 5.78 -2.55
CA GLU A 295 6.60 6.86 -2.29
C GLU A 295 5.46 6.42 -1.36
N ASN A 296 5.21 5.11 -1.22
CA ASN A 296 4.08 4.53 -0.50
C ASN A 296 4.42 4.26 0.98
N SER A 297 5.71 4.11 1.31
CA SER A 297 6.16 3.82 2.68
C SER A 297 6.26 5.06 3.57
N ILE A 298 5.78 6.21 3.10
CA ILE A 298 5.59 7.41 3.92
C ILE A 298 4.24 7.31 4.65
N GLY A 299 4.13 7.86 5.85
CA GLY A 299 2.91 7.77 6.64
C GLY A 299 3.12 8.18 8.08
N HIS A 300 2.13 7.94 8.94
CA HIS A 300 2.24 8.25 10.36
C HIS A 300 1.76 7.06 11.19
N PHE A 301 2.67 6.50 12.00
CA PHE A 301 2.36 5.48 12.98
C PHE A 301 2.41 6.09 14.38
N GLN A 302 1.34 5.88 15.15
CA GLN A 302 1.22 6.40 16.50
C GLN A 302 0.51 5.42 17.42
N THR A 303 0.95 5.40 18.67
CA THR A 303 0.31 4.72 19.77
C THR A 303 -0.18 5.70 20.84
N GLU A 304 -1.28 5.35 21.52
CA GLU A 304 -1.90 6.14 22.57
C GLU A 304 -2.43 5.21 23.68
N PRO A 305 -2.03 5.41 24.95
CA PRO A 305 -2.54 4.60 26.05
C PRO A 305 -4.03 4.88 26.26
N VAL A 306 -4.78 3.82 26.56
CA VAL A 306 -6.21 3.89 26.91
C VAL A 306 -6.46 3.01 28.14
N ASP A 307 -7.58 3.21 28.84
CA ASP A 307 -7.86 2.57 30.13
C ASP A 307 -7.62 1.05 30.17
N HIS A 308 -7.90 0.35 29.07
CA HIS A 308 -7.82 -1.11 28.98
C HIS A 308 -6.72 -1.61 28.03
N GLY A 309 -5.78 -0.75 27.61
CA GLY A 309 -4.72 -1.15 26.70
C GLY A 309 -4.01 -0.02 25.97
N MET A 310 -3.73 -0.25 24.69
CA MET A 310 -3.01 0.68 23.83
C MET A 310 -3.72 0.76 22.49
N LYS A 311 -4.05 1.98 22.07
CA LYS A 311 -4.57 2.24 20.72
C LYS A 311 -3.40 2.44 19.78
N CYS A 312 -3.45 1.79 18.62
CA CYS A 312 -2.44 1.88 17.57
C CYS A 312 -3.10 2.36 16.28
N ARG A 313 -2.49 3.36 15.63
CA ARG A 313 -2.99 3.97 14.39
C ARG A 313 -1.89 4.07 13.36
N LEU A 314 -2.24 3.76 12.12
CA LEU A 314 -1.37 3.96 10.96
C LEU A 314 -2.15 4.72 9.88
N THR A 315 -1.58 5.83 9.41
CA THR A 315 -2.09 6.58 8.26
C THR A 315 -1.12 6.41 7.09
N LEU A 316 -1.61 5.88 5.96
CA LEU A 316 -0.87 5.75 4.71
C LEU A 316 -1.55 6.63 3.65
N PRO A 317 -0.99 7.80 3.31
CA PRO A 317 -1.65 8.77 2.44
C PRO A 317 -1.47 8.48 0.94
N SER A 318 -0.52 7.61 0.58
CA SER A 318 0.01 7.52 -0.78
C SER A 318 0.10 6.11 -1.37
N LEU A 319 -0.91 5.27 -1.13
CA LEU A 319 -0.93 3.90 -1.66
C LEU A 319 -1.29 3.84 -3.15
N THR A 320 -0.30 3.79 -4.03
CA THR A 320 -0.44 3.57 -5.48
C THR A 320 -0.55 2.07 -5.80
N VAL A 321 -1.74 1.51 -5.61
CA VAL A 321 -2.04 0.07 -5.82
C VAL A 321 -3.26 -0.13 -6.71
N GLY A 322 -3.37 -1.31 -7.33
CA GLY A 322 -4.50 -1.68 -8.17
C GLY A 322 -4.71 -3.19 -8.25
N THR A 323 -5.85 -3.58 -8.78
CA THR A 323 -6.23 -4.99 -8.99
C THR A 323 -6.33 -5.35 -10.47
N VAL A 324 -6.30 -4.36 -11.36
CA VAL A 324 -6.28 -4.55 -12.81
C VAL A 324 -5.06 -3.88 -13.47
N GLY A 325 -4.52 -4.53 -14.50
CA GLY A 325 -3.40 -4.04 -15.29
C GLY A 325 -2.03 -4.27 -14.64
N GLY A 326 -0.97 -3.99 -15.39
CA GLY A 326 0.40 -4.22 -14.91
C GLY A 326 0.61 -5.66 -14.44
N GLY A 327 1.37 -5.84 -13.35
CA GLY A 327 1.72 -7.16 -12.82
C GLY A 327 0.55 -7.99 -12.29
N THR A 328 -0.63 -7.40 -12.07
CA THR A 328 -1.80 -8.12 -11.51
C THR A 328 -2.39 -9.16 -12.45
N ARG A 329 -2.04 -9.08 -13.76
CA ARG A 329 -2.48 -10.03 -14.79
C ARG A 329 -1.64 -11.31 -14.86
N LEU A 330 -0.50 -11.35 -14.16
CA LEU A 330 0.34 -12.53 -14.10
C LEU A 330 -0.35 -13.60 -13.23
N LEU A 331 -0.33 -14.86 -13.66
CA LEU A 331 -1.11 -15.92 -13.03
C LEU A 331 -0.81 -16.08 -11.52
N PRO A 332 0.45 -16.06 -11.03
CA PRO A 332 0.72 -16.12 -9.59
C PRO A 332 0.07 -14.97 -8.81
N GLN A 333 0.22 -13.75 -9.31
CA GLN A 333 -0.26 -12.53 -8.67
C GLN A 333 -1.79 -12.46 -8.70
N GLN A 334 -2.40 -12.89 -9.82
CA GLN A 334 -3.83 -12.99 -9.97
C GLN A 334 -4.43 -14.00 -8.98
N GLN A 335 -3.80 -15.18 -8.83
CA GLN A 335 -4.19 -16.18 -7.84
C GLN A 335 -4.14 -15.62 -6.40
N ASN A 336 -3.10 -14.84 -6.08
CA ASN A 336 -2.98 -14.21 -4.78
C ASN A 336 -4.03 -13.12 -4.53
N LEU A 337 -4.40 -12.36 -5.57
CA LEU A 337 -5.51 -11.41 -5.50
C LEU A 337 -6.86 -12.12 -5.35
N GLU A 338 -7.06 -13.29 -5.95
CA GLU A 338 -8.24 -14.12 -5.76
C GLU A 338 -8.34 -14.62 -4.31
N MET A 339 -7.23 -15.06 -3.72
CA MET A 339 -7.17 -15.47 -2.31
C MET A 339 -7.59 -14.33 -1.35
N LEU A 340 -7.30 -13.08 -1.70
CA LEU A 340 -7.74 -11.89 -0.95
C LEU A 340 -9.17 -11.44 -1.28
N GLY A 341 -9.81 -12.06 -2.28
CA GLY A 341 -11.09 -11.63 -2.84
C GLY A 341 -11.01 -10.22 -3.46
N CYS A 342 -9.87 -9.89 -4.07
CA CYS A 342 -9.58 -8.61 -4.72
C CYS A 342 -9.39 -8.74 -6.24
N GLN A 343 -9.49 -9.93 -6.82
CA GLN A 343 -9.34 -10.13 -8.27
C GLN A 343 -10.44 -9.40 -9.07
N ASN A 344 -11.65 -9.30 -8.51
CA ASN A 344 -12.83 -8.76 -9.17
C ASN A 344 -13.62 -7.83 -8.23
N GLY A 345 -14.50 -6.99 -8.79
CA GLY A 345 -15.44 -6.13 -8.05
C GLY A 345 -15.17 -4.64 -8.22
N GLU A 346 -16.23 -3.83 -8.10
CA GLU A 346 -16.23 -2.39 -8.39
C GLU A 346 -15.17 -1.60 -7.62
N PHE A 347 -14.90 -1.96 -6.36
CA PHE A 347 -13.93 -1.28 -5.48
C PHE A 347 -12.82 -2.20 -4.99
N SER A 348 -12.43 -3.16 -5.83
CA SER A 348 -11.41 -4.14 -5.48
C SER A 348 -10.04 -3.53 -5.15
N SER A 349 -9.64 -2.42 -5.79
CA SER A 349 -8.41 -1.68 -5.44
C SER A 349 -8.49 -1.04 -4.05
N ARG A 350 -9.65 -0.48 -3.67
CA ARG A 350 -9.88 0.11 -2.33
C ARG A 350 -9.85 -0.95 -1.24
N LYS A 351 -10.46 -2.11 -1.50
CA LYS A 351 -10.36 -3.30 -0.63
C LYS A 351 -8.91 -3.74 -0.44
N LEU A 352 -8.14 -3.83 -1.53
CA LEU A 352 -6.73 -4.19 -1.47
C LEU A 352 -5.92 -3.16 -0.65
N ALA A 353 -6.17 -1.86 -0.84
CA ALA A 353 -5.51 -0.81 -0.06
C ALA A 353 -5.80 -0.90 1.45
N GLU A 354 -7.05 -1.23 1.84
CA GLU A 354 -7.40 -1.49 3.23
C GLU A 354 -6.66 -2.72 3.81
N ILE A 355 -6.60 -3.82 3.07
CA ILE A 355 -5.87 -5.05 3.49
C ILE A 355 -4.38 -4.77 3.66
N ILE A 356 -3.77 -4.05 2.71
CA ILE A 356 -2.36 -3.66 2.76
C ILE A 356 -2.08 -2.77 3.98
N SER A 357 -2.92 -1.77 4.22
CA SER A 357 -2.78 -0.83 5.35
C SER A 357 -2.89 -1.54 6.69
N ALA A 358 -3.86 -2.44 6.83
CA ALA A 358 -4.04 -3.23 8.04
C ALA A 358 -2.87 -4.20 8.27
N SER A 359 -2.34 -4.80 7.21
CA SER A 359 -1.17 -5.68 7.27
C SER A 359 0.09 -4.92 7.68
N ALA A 360 0.26 -3.69 7.18
CA ALA A 360 1.33 -2.81 7.58
C ALA A 360 1.21 -2.41 9.06
N LEU A 361 0.02 -2.01 9.54
CA LEU A 361 -0.23 -1.72 10.96
C LEU A 361 0.08 -2.94 11.84
N ALA A 362 -0.32 -4.13 11.42
CA ALA A 362 0.00 -5.36 12.14
C ALA A 362 1.52 -5.59 12.24
N LEU A 363 2.26 -5.40 11.15
CA LEU A 363 3.72 -5.52 11.18
C LEU A 363 4.36 -4.47 12.10
N GLU A 364 3.91 -3.21 12.04
CA GLU A 364 4.35 -2.12 12.93
C GLU A 364 4.14 -2.47 14.40
N ILE A 365 2.96 -2.95 14.77
CA ILE A 365 2.65 -3.41 16.14
C ILE A 365 3.63 -4.49 16.58
N SER A 366 3.87 -5.49 15.74
CA SER A 366 4.79 -6.58 16.07
C SER A 366 6.23 -6.08 16.20
N LEU A 367 6.70 -5.26 15.28
CA LEU A 367 8.06 -4.74 15.28
C LEU A 367 8.31 -3.83 16.48
N MET A 368 7.40 -2.88 16.73
CA MET A 368 7.39 -2.03 17.92
C MET A 368 7.50 -2.87 19.19
N SER A 369 6.70 -3.93 19.29
CA SER A 369 6.74 -4.82 20.45
C SER A 369 8.07 -5.58 20.59
N ALA A 370 8.68 -6.00 19.48
CA ALA A 370 9.98 -6.68 19.51
C ALA A 370 11.10 -5.75 19.99
N ILE A 371 11.07 -4.48 19.58
CA ILE A 371 12.04 -3.47 19.99
C ILE A 371 11.83 -3.10 21.45
N ALA A 372 10.59 -2.82 21.86
CA ALA A 372 10.25 -2.45 23.23
C ALA A 372 10.56 -3.57 24.27
N SER A 373 10.50 -4.84 23.85
CA SER A 373 10.83 -6.00 24.72
C SER A 373 12.29 -6.46 24.65
N ASP A 374 13.16 -5.77 23.91
CA ASP A 374 14.56 -6.17 23.64
C ASP A 374 14.71 -7.58 23.00
N THR A 375 13.65 -8.06 22.33
CA THR A 375 13.63 -9.36 21.64
C THR A 375 13.96 -9.28 20.16
N PHE A 376 14.16 -8.05 19.64
CA PHE A 376 14.42 -7.79 18.22
C PHE A 376 15.70 -8.48 17.73
N ALA A 377 16.83 -8.29 18.41
CA ALA A 377 18.11 -8.90 18.02
C ALA A 377 18.07 -10.44 18.09
N MET A 378 17.46 -11.00 19.14
CA MET A 378 17.35 -12.44 19.33
C MET A 378 16.48 -13.11 18.25
N SER A 379 15.41 -12.45 17.80
CA SER A 379 14.51 -12.98 16.77
C SER A 379 15.21 -13.07 15.41
N HIS A 380 15.95 -12.04 15.01
CA HIS A 380 16.76 -12.09 13.79
C HIS A 380 17.87 -13.14 13.85
N MET A 381 18.52 -13.32 15.01
CA MET A 381 19.55 -14.36 15.17
C MET A 381 18.99 -15.78 15.04
N LYS A 382 17.80 -16.05 15.58
CA LYS A 382 17.20 -17.39 15.61
C LYS A 382 16.64 -17.85 14.25
N TYR A 383 16.13 -16.92 13.45
CA TYR A 383 15.36 -17.25 12.24
C TYR A 383 15.95 -16.65 10.94
N GLY A 384 16.89 -15.70 11.06
CA GLY A 384 17.52 -15.01 9.92
C GLY A 384 18.93 -15.50 9.58
N ARG A 385 19.46 -16.51 10.30
CA ARG A 385 20.78 -17.10 10.05
C ARG A 385 20.64 -18.60 9.78
N LYS A 386 21.47 -19.13 8.89
CA LYS A 386 21.61 -20.57 8.61
C LYS A 386 22.43 -21.25 9.68
#